data_AF-A0A645HUG4-F1
#
_entry.id   AF-A0A645HUG4-F1
#
_cell.length_a   1.000
_cell.length_b   1.000
_cell.length_c   1.000
_cell.angle_alpha   90.00
_cell.angle_beta   90.00
_cell.angle_gamma   90.00
#
_symmetry.space_group_name_H-M   'P 1'
#
loop_
_entity.id
_entity.type
_entity.pdbx_description
1 polymer ?
#
loop_
_entity_poly.entity_id
_entity_poly.type
_entity_poly.pdbx_seq_one_letter_code
_entity_poly.pdbx_strand_id
1 'polypeptide(L)'
;MALDREREVILDIRDEGRADQTVISEVLNVLDLEDVMTQRLVDRGDAVRGALAVHSIAEPCLHLQEARDCAVPNSYTGCPDCEREGLTPVHLRMCLTCGNIGCCDSSPGNHARKHFDATGHPVMRSFEPGESWRWCYLDQVISD
;
A
#
# COMPACT_ATOMS: atom_id res chain seq x y z
N MET A 1 18.04 7.90 21.14
CA MET A 1 16.95 8.86 20.90
C MET A 1 17.34 9.79 19.76
N ALA A 2 16.40 10.61 19.28
CA ALA A 2 16.55 11.36 18.03
C ALA A 2 17.67 12.40 18.09
N LEU A 3 18.04 12.86 19.30
CA LEU A 3 19.06 13.89 19.52
C LEU A 3 20.25 13.41 20.39
N ASP A 4 20.54 12.10 20.43
CA ASP A 4 21.65 11.55 21.24
C ASP A 4 22.99 12.21 20.89
N ARG A 5 23.21 12.48 19.60
CA ARG A 5 24.46 13.06 19.10
C ARG A 5 24.63 14.51 19.56
N GLU A 6 23.57 15.31 19.49
CA GLU A 6 23.55 16.69 19.95
C GLU A 6 23.78 16.74 21.46
N ARG A 7 23.16 15.83 22.22
CA ARG A 7 23.34 15.71 23.67
C ARG A 7 24.79 15.38 24.04
N GLU A 8 25.40 14.41 23.36
CA GLU A 8 26.80 14.03 23.58
C GLU A 8 27.75 15.23 23.42
N VAL A 9 27.57 16.04 22.38
CA VAL A 9 28.38 17.25 22.15
C VAL A 9 28.24 18.26 23.30
N ILE A 10 27.04 18.45 23.84
CA ILE A 10 26.82 19.38 24.96
C ILE A 10 27.41 18.83 26.27
N LEU A 11 27.40 17.51 26.47
CA LEU A 11 28.04 16.87 27.61
C LEU A 11 29.57 16.99 27.53
N ASP A 12 30.17 16.82 26.36
CA ASP A 12 31.61 17.03 26.17
C ASP A 12 32.02 18.48 26.48
N ILE A 13 31.23 19.47 26.02
CA ILE A 13 31.47 20.89 26.32
C ILE A 13 31.41 21.17 27.83
N ARG A 14 30.50 20.49 28.54
CA ARG A 14 30.36 20.58 30.00
C ARG A 14 31.58 19.98 30.69
N ASP A 15 31.99 18.78 30.29
CA ASP A 15 33.09 18.05 30.90
C ASP A 15 34.45 18.74 30.66
N GLU A 16 34.61 19.40 29.51
CA GLU A 16 35.76 20.24 29.19
C GLU A 16 35.72 21.63 29.84
N GLY A 17 34.61 22.00 30.50
CA GLY A 17 34.44 23.29 31.16
C GLY A 17 34.45 24.49 30.20
N ARG A 18 34.01 24.29 28.95
CA ARG A 18 34.15 25.27 27.85
C ARG A 18 32.98 26.25 27.75
N ALA A 19 31.94 26.10 28.56
CA ALA A 19 30.77 26.97 28.58
C ALA A 19 30.22 27.17 30.00
N ASP A 20 29.42 28.22 30.18
CA ASP A 20 28.75 28.51 31.44
C ASP A 20 27.71 27.43 31.78
N GLN A 21 27.63 27.06 33.06
CA GLN A 21 26.74 26.00 33.53
C GLN A 21 25.25 26.31 33.30
N THR A 22 24.87 27.58 33.34
CA THR A 22 23.50 28.04 33.06
C THR A 22 23.14 27.84 31.60
N VAL A 23 24.08 28.18 30.70
CA VAL A 23 23.92 27.99 29.25
C VAL A 23 23.81 26.50 28.90
N ILE A 24 24.67 25.67 29.48
CA ILE A 24 24.61 24.21 29.30
C ILE A 24 23.26 23.67 29.76
N SER A 25 22.78 24.10 30.93
CA SER A 25 21.49 23.63 31.46
C SER A 25 20.31 24.06 30.60
N GLU A 26 20.32 25.28 30.06
CA GLU A 26 19.28 25.78 29.16
C GLU A 26 19.23 24.95 27.88
N VAL A 27 20.38 24.70 27.25
CA VAL A 27 20.46 23.91 26.02
C VAL A 27 20.02 22.47 26.26
N LEU A 28 20.46 21.82 27.34
CA LEU A 28 20.03 20.46 27.66
C LEU A 28 18.51 20.37 27.88
N ASN A 29 17.90 21.37 28.53
CA ASN A 29 16.46 21.42 28.72
C ASN A 29 15.71 21.54 27.39
N VAL A 30 16.22 22.34 26.45
CA VAL A 30 15.63 22.46 25.10
C VAL A 30 15.73 21.13 24.36
N LEU A 31 16.89 20.48 24.36
CA LEU A 31 17.10 19.19 23.72
C LEU A 31 16.19 18.10 24.33
N ASP A 32 16.03 18.07 25.65
CA ASP A 32 15.13 17.13 26.34
C ASP A 32 13.66 17.35 25.92
N LEU A 33 13.24 18.60 25.74
CA LEU A 33 11.89 18.92 25.24
C LEU A 33 11.69 18.48 23.79
N GLU A 34 12.69 18.69 22.93
CA GLU A 34 12.66 18.28 21.53
C GLU A 34 12.63 16.76 21.38
N ASP A 35 13.40 16.03 22.18
CA ASP A 35 13.38 14.57 22.23
C ASP A 35 12.00 14.03 22.63
N VAL A 36 11.39 14.61 23.68
CA VAL A 36 10.04 14.22 24.12
C VAL A 36 8.99 14.51 23.05
N MET A 37 9.07 15.67 22.39
CA MET A 37 8.13 16.04 21.32
C MET A 37 8.29 15.13 20.11
N THR A 38 9.53 14.81 19.73
CA THR A 38 9.84 13.88 18.65
C THR A 38 9.31 12.48 18.97
N GLN A 39 9.54 11.98 20.19
CA GLN A 39 9.03 10.68 20.62
C GLN A 39 7.51 10.62 20.54
N ARG A 40 6.80 11.65 21.02
CA ARG A 40 5.33 11.71 20.93
C ARG A 40 4.82 11.71 19.50
N LEU A 41 5.52 12.36 18.57
CA LEU A 41 5.17 12.35 17.16
C LEU A 41 5.40 10.98 16.53
N VAL A 42 6.48 10.30 16.89
CA VAL A 42 6.75 8.91 16.48
C VAL A 42 5.67 7.98 17.02
N ASP A 43 5.39 8.01 18.33
CA ASP A 43 4.37 7.16 18.97
C ASP A 43 2.98 7.38 18.35
N ARG A 44 2.61 8.64 18.08
CA ARG A 44 1.36 8.97 17.39
C ARG A 44 1.37 8.49 15.94
N GLY A 45 2.49 8.62 15.25
CA GLY A 45 2.69 8.12 13.90
C GLY A 45 2.52 6.60 13.83
N ASP A 46 3.07 5.88 14.80
CA ASP A 46 2.95 4.43 14.91
C ASP A 46 1.54 4.00 15.29
N ALA A 47 0.86 4.72 16.19
CA ALA A 47 -0.55 4.47 16.50
C ALA A 47 -1.46 4.70 15.27
N VAL A 48 -1.21 5.77 14.51
CA VAL A 48 -1.92 6.05 13.26
C VAL A 48 -1.58 5.00 12.22
N ARG A 49 -0.32 4.59 12.08
CA ARG A 49 0.12 3.54 11.17
C ARG A 49 -0.53 2.20 11.53
N GLY A 50 -0.60 1.85 12.82
CA GLY A 50 -1.27 0.65 13.31
C GLY A 50 -2.79 0.69 13.08
N ALA A 51 -3.43 1.84 13.26
CA ALA A 51 -4.84 2.02 12.95
C ALA A 51 -5.13 2.02 11.43
N LEU A 52 -4.19 2.49 10.61
CA LEU A 52 -4.24 2.45 9.15
C LEU A 52 -3.74 1.13 8.57
N ALA A 53 -3.12 0.26 9.37
CA ALA A 53 -2.66 -1.07 8.98
C ALA A 53 -3.84 -2.06 8.81
N VAL A 54 -4.96 -1.60 8.27
CA VAL A 54 -6.09 -2.44 7.89
C VAL A 54 -5.70 -3.39 6.76
N HIS A 55 -4.69 -3.06 5.93
CA HIS A 55 -4.18 -3.96 4.88
C HIS A 55 -2.65 -3.89 4.70
N SER A 56 -1.90 -4.52 5.60
CA SER A 56 -0.53 -4.93 5.29
C SER A 56 -0.16 -6.24 5.98
N ILE A 57 -0.14 -7.31 5.17
CA ILE A 57 0.54 -8.60 5.33
C ILE A 57 0.19 -9.37 6.62
N ALA A 58 -0.68 -10.39 6.51
CA ALA A 58 -0.76 -11.43 7.54
C ALA A 58 -0.86 -12.86 7.02
N GLU A 59 -1.36 -13.14 5.81
CA GLU A 59 -1.11 -14.41 5.11
C GLU A 59 -1.08 -14.18 3.60
N PRO A 60 -0.19 -14.85 2.85
CA PRO A 60 -0.24 -14.78 1.40
C PRO A 60 -1.56 -15.40 0.94
N CYS A 61 -2.33 -14.63 0.16
CA CYS A 61 -3.62 -15.06 -0.38
C CYS A 61 -3.47 -16.38 -1.15
N LEU A 62 -4.08 -17.46 -0.64
CA LEU A 62 -4.04 -18.77 -1.27
C LEU A 62 -4.56 -18.72 -2.72
N HIS A 63 -5.61 -17.94 -2.98
CA HIS A 63 -6.16 -17.75 -4.32
C HIS A 63 -5.11 -17.20 -5.30
N LEU A 64 -4.29 -16.23 -4.89
CA LEU A 64 -3.22 -15.68 -5.73
C LEU A 64 -2.06 -16.67 -5.93
N GLN A 65 -1.77 -17.51 -4.93
CA GLN A 65 -0.76 -18.56 -5.05
C GLN A 65 -1.19 -19.68 -6.00
N GLU A 66 -2.46 -20.08 -5.95
CA GLU A 66 -3.02 -21.17 -6.75
C GLU A 66 -3.40 -20.74 -8.17
N ALA A 67 -3.67 -19.44 -8.38
CA ALA A 67 -4.05 -18.91 -9.68
C ALA A 67 -2.93 -19.09 -10.71
N ARG A 68 -3.17 -20.00 -11.66
CA ARG A 68 -2.28 -20.24 -12.79
C ARG A 68 -2.54 -19.25 -13.91
N ASP A 69 -1.47 -18.70 -14.47
CA ASP A 69 -1.54 -17.82 -15.65
C ASP A 69 -1.58 -18.63 -16.96
N CYS A 70 -2.59 -19.49 -17.08
CA CYS A 70 -2.78 -20.37 -18.25
C CYS A 70 -4.07 -20.10 -19.03
N ALA A 71 -4.91 -19.17 -18.55
CA ALA A 71 -6.11 -18.77 -19.25
C ALA A 71 -5.76 -17.98 -20.51
N VAL A 72 -6.43 -18.30 -21.63
CA VAL A 72 -6.32 -17.55 -22.88
C VAL A 72 -7.42 -16.48 -22.88
N PRO A 73 -7.10 -15.22 -23.23
CA PRO A 73 -8.11 -14.17 -23.36
C PRO A 73 -9.23 -14.57 -24.33
N ASN A 74 -10.48 -14.43 -23.89
CA ASN A 74 -11.65 -14.65 -24.77
C ASN A 74 -11.85 -13.50 -25.77
N SER A 75 -11.19 -12.37 -25.54
CA SER A 75 -11.17 -11.19 -26.39
C SER A 75 -9.79 -10.54 -26.29
N TYR A 76 -9.30 -9.98 -27.40
CA TYR A 76 -8.07 -9.20 -27.44
C TYR A 76 -8.32 -7.71 -27.73
N THR A 77 -9.55 -7.34 -28.08
CA THR A 77 -9.88 -5.99 -28.55
C THR A 77 -10.45 -5.09 -27.46
N GLY A 78 -10.99 -5.67 -26.39
CA GLY A 78 -11.67 -4.90 -25.35
C GLY A 78 -12.61 -5.75 -24.50
N CYS A 79 -13.36 -5.06 -23.62
CA CYS A 79 -14.44 -5.66 -22.84
C CYS A 79 -15.70 -5.81 -23.72
N PRO A 80 -16.14 -7.04 -24.04
CA PRO A 80 -17.29 -7.27 -24.92
C PRO A 80 -18.60 -6.69 -24.38
N ASP A 81 -18.74 -6.60 -23.06
CA ASP A 81 -19.93 -6.02 -22.43
C ASP A 81 -19.95 -4.50 -22.56
N CYS A 82 -18.81 -3.82 -22.41
CA CYS A 82 -18.69 -2.38 -22.67
C CYS A 82 -19.05 -2.05 -24.13
N GLU A 83 -18.56 -2.83 -25.10
CA GLU A 83 -18.89 -2.64 -26.51
C GLU A 83 -20.41 -2.77 -26.76
N ARG A 84 -21.05 -3.77 -26.15
CA ARG A 84 -22.50 -3.99 -26.26
C ARG A 84 -23.33 -2.89 -25.61
N GLU A 85 -22.85 -2.35 -24.50
CA GLU A 85 -23.52 -1.29 -23.74
C GLU A 85 -23.18 0.12 -24.25
N GLY A 86 -22.22 0.27 -25.17
CA GLY A 86 -21.76 1.56 -25.67
C GLY A 86 -20.97 2.35 -24.61
N LEU A 87 -20.27 1.66 -23.71
CA LEU A 87 -19.48 2.26 -22.63
C LEU A 87 -17.99 2.31 -22.98
N THR A 88 -17.30 3.33 -22.48
CA THR A 88 -15.84 3.44 -22.58
C THR A 88 -15.17 2.93 -21.30
N PRO A 89 -14.38 1.84 -21.35
CA PRO A 89 -13.64 1.36 -20.19
C PRO A 89 -12.44 2.25 -19.86
N VAL A 90 -12.05 2.30 -18.59
CA VAL A 90 -10.81 2.96 -18.13
C VAL A 90 -9.63 2.00 -18.25
N HIS A 91 -9.76 0.80 -17.69
CA HIS A 91 -8.77 -0.28 -17.78
C HIS A 91 -9.44 -1.64 -17.92
N LEU A 92 -8.71 -2.60 -18.47
CA LEU A 92 -9.16 -3.98 -18.68
C LEU A 92 -8.51 -4.96 -17.70
N ARG A 93 -9.29 -5.96 -17.30
CA ARG A 93 -8.85 -7.07 -16.45
C ARG A 93 -9.23 -8.40 -17.09
N MET A 94 -8.35 -9.38 -16.98
CA MET A 94 -8.58 -10.75 -17.44
C MET A 94 -8.76 -11.71 -16.26
N CYS A 95 -9.77 -12.57 -16.32
CA CYS A 95 -9.95 -13.66 -15.38
C CYS A 95 -8.93 -14.78 -15.59
N LEU A 96 -8.16 -15.13 -14.55
CA LEU A 96 -7.18 -16.21 -14.64
C LEU A 96 -7.81 -17.61 -14.61
N THR A 97 -9.08 -17.74 -14.23
CA THR A 97 -9.79 -19.03 -14.25
C THR A 97 -10.36 -19.37 -15.64
N CYS A 98 -10.90 -18.38 -16.36
CA CYS A 98 -11.65 -18.63 -17.61
C CYS A 98 -11.34 -17.69 -18.79
N GLY A 99 -10.40 -16.74 -18.64
CA GLY A 99 -9.99 -15.86 -19.73
C GLY A 99 -10.96 -14.72 -20.05
N ASN A 100 -12.03 -14.54 -19.27
CA ASN A 100 -12.98 -13.45 -19.49
C ASN A 100 -12.32 -12.07 -19.35
N ILE A 101 -12.62 -11.15 -20.26
CA ILE A 101 -12.13 -9.76 -20.23
C ILE A 101 -13.25 -8.82 -19.78
N GLY A 102 -13.03 -8.15 -18.66
CA GLY A 102 -13.95 -7.16 -18.08
C GLY A 102 -13.29 -5.81 -17.85
N CYS A 103 -14.06 -4.73 -17.89
CA CYS A 103 -13.58 -3.43 -17.44
C CYS A 103 -13.42 -3.38 -15.92
N CYS A 104 -12.45 -2.59 -15.43
CA CYS A 104 -12.14 -2.47 -14.00
C CYS A 104 -13.27 -1.83 -13.17
N ASP A 105 -13.14 -1.88 -11.85
CA ASP A 105 -14.15 -1.38 -10.90
C ASP A 105 -14.26 0.16 -10.86
N SER A 106 -13.37 0.87 -11.56
CA SER A 106 -13.44 2.32 -11.77
C SER A 106 -14.06 2.69 -13.12
N SER A 107 -14.33 1.71 -13.98
CA SER A 107 -15.02 1.93 -15.25
C SER A 107 -16.54 1.97 -15.02
N PRO A 108 -17.33 2.71 -15.82
CA PRO A 108 -18.78 2.80 -15.62
C PRO A 108 -19.51 1.45 -15.58
N GLY A 109 -18.99 0.45 -16.31
CA GLY A 109 -19.60 -0.87 -16.44
C GLY A 109 -19.32 -1.86 -15.30
N ASN A 110 -18.20 -1.72 -14.57
CA ASN A 110 -17.74 -2.65 -13.51
C ASN A 110 -17.79 -4.14 -13.90
N HIS A 111 -17.52 -4.47 -15.18
CA HIS A 111 -17.76 -5.82 -15.70
C HIS A 111 -16.83 -6.88 -15.12
N ALA A 112 -15.61 -6.54 -14.71
CA ALA A 112 -14.73 -7.49 -14.02
C ALA A 112 -15.30 -7.94 -12.66
N ARG A 113 -15.86 -6.99 -11.87
CA ARG A 113 -16.54 -7.31 -10.62
C ARG A 113 -17.84 -8.07 -10.86
N LYS A 114 -18.68 -7.65 -11.81
CA LYS A 114 -19.92 -8.38 -12.15
C LYS A 114 -19.62 -9.83 -12.56
N HIS A 115 -18.54 -10.04 -13.30
CA HIS A 115 -18.06 -11.38 -13.67
C HIS A 115 -17.65 -12.20 -12.44
N PHE A 116 -16.88 -11.62 -11.51
CA PHE A 116 -16.56 -12.26 -10.24
C PHE A 116 -17.83 -12.61 -9.45
N ASP A 117 -18.76 -11.67 -9.28
CA ASP A 117 -19.99 -11.87 -8.50
C ASP A 117 -20.87 -12.98 -9.11
N ALA A 118 -20.86 -13.14 -10.44
CA ALA A 118 -21.64 -14.16 -11.14
C ALA A 118 -20.98 -15.55 -11.16
N THR A 119 -19.64 -15.63 -11.18
CA THR A 119 -18.91 -16.89 -11.39
C THR A 119 -18.16 -17.40 -10.16
N GLY A 120 -17.89 -16.51 -9.19
CA GLY A 120 -17.03 -16.79 -8.06
C GLY A 120 -15.54 -16.88 -8.42
N HIS A 121 -15.12 -16.56 -9.65
CA HIS A 121 -13.71 -16.62 -10.06
C HIS A 121 -12.88 -15.53 -9.37
N PRO A 122 -12.04 -15.87 -8.39
CA PRO A 122 -11.56 -14.89 -7.42
C PRO A 122 -10.44 -14.00 -7.93
N VAL A 123 -9.67 -14.46 -8.93
CA VAL A 123 -8.44 -13.79 -9.38
C VAL A 123 -8.57 -13.23 -10.79
N MET A 124 -8.29 -11.93 -10.91
CA MET A 124 -8.09 -11.23 -12.18
C MET A 124 -6.67 -10.71 -12.29
N ARG A 125 -6.17 -10.60 -13.51
CA ARG A 125 -4.89 -9.99 -13.86
C ARG A 125 -5.13 -8.71 -14.68
N SER A 126 -4.23 -7.73 -14.60
CA SER A 126 -4.24 -6.60 -15.53
C SER A 126 -4.12 -7.07 -16.97
N PHE A 127 -4.95 -6.52 -17.85
CA PHE A 127 -4.87 -6.75 -19.29
C PHE A 127 -4.25 -5.56 -20.03
N GLU A 128 -3.60 -4.65 -19.30
CA GLU A 128 -2.90 -3.50 -19.87
C GLU A 128 -1.49 -3.87 -20.35
N PRO A 129 -0.98 -3.22 -21.41
CA PRO A 129 0.38 -3.44 -21.89
C PRO A 129 1.43 -3.12 -20.80
N GLY A 130 2.28 -4.09 -20.49
CA GLY A 130 3.39 -3.92 -19.53
C GLY A 130 3.02 -4.16 -18.07
N GLU A 131 1.76 -4.51 -17.78
CA GLU A 131 1.31 -4.81 -16.41
C GLU A 131 1.10 -6.32 -16.21
N SER A 132 1.59 -6.85 -15.09
CA SER A 132 1.43 -8.26 -14.68
C SER A 132 0.68 -8.45 -13.37
N TRP A 133 0.33 -7.36 -12.68
CA TRP A 133 -0.26 -7.43 -11.36
C TRP A 133 -1.59 -8.18 -11.38
N ARG A 134 -1.89 -8.83 -10.25
CA ARG A 134 -3.07 -9.66 -10.05
C ARG A 134 -3.83 -9.18 -8.83
N TRP A 135 -5.14 -9.35 -8.86
CA TRP A 135 -6.06 -8.91 -7.83
C TRP A 135 -6.97 -10.07 -7.42
N CYS A 136 -7.06 -10.33 -6.11
CA CYS A 136 -8.02 -11.26 -5.54
C CYS A 136 -9.24 -10.49 -5.02
N TYR A 137 -10.42 -10.77 -5.56
CA TYR A 137 -11.67 -10.14 -5.13
C TYR A 137 -12.18 -10.63 -3.76
N LEU A 138 -11.82 -11.84 -3.33
CA LEU A 138 -12.20 -12.38 -2.02
C LEU A 138 -11.42 -11.70 -0.89
N ASP A 139 -10.10 -11.65 -1.03
CA ASP A 139 -9.20 -11.16 0.01
C ASP A 139 -8.86 -9.67 -0.14
N GLN A 140 -9.26 -9.05 -1.26
CA GLN A 140 -9.01 -7.65 -1.59
C GLN A 140 -7.53 -7.26 -1.51
N VAL A 141 -6.66 -8.15 -2.01
CA VAL A 141 -5.22 -7.96 -2.06
C VAL A 141 -4.69 -8.02 -3.49
N ILE A 142 -3.58 -7.33 -3.71
CA ILE A 142 -2.84 -7.28 -4.97
C ILE A 142 -1.54 -8.09 -4.85
N SER A 143 -1.09 -8.71 -5.94
CA SER A 143 0.27 -9.26 -6.08
C SER A 143 0.91 -8.77 -7.38
N ASP A 144 2.23 -8.59 -7.38
CA ASP A 144 3.03 -8.23 -8.56
C ASP A 144 3.42 -9.45 -9.42
#